data_AF-A0A2A4PIG1-F1
#
_entry.id   AF-A0A2A4PIG1-F1
#
_cell.length_a   1.000
_cell.length_b   1.000
_cell.length_c   1.000
_cell.angle_alpha   90.00
_cell.angle_beta   90.00
_cell.angle_gamma   90.00
#
_symmetry.space_group_name_H-M   'P 1'
#
loop_
_entity.id
_entity.type
_entity.pdbx_description
1 polymer ?
#
loop_
_entity_poly.entity_id
_entity_poly.type
_entity_poly.pdbx_seq_one_letter_code
_entity_poly.pdbx_strand_id
1 'polypeptide(L)'
;MGDRLRQGVVTVFGVALCLFTVLEMNYPRLQHQSALALFIMMGLVICFLVNPFHEKLAGWKSLRIVDAILALGVVLSCGYVVFQMEPMFQDWWAGGESLGDRAGSETRTDVIIGAKTFKLFTNLGHAFAVDQKTDKAFVDAMIRGARLVVKGTSSRGTKTTDTYSLKGFSAAFKAIGKACKVK
;
A
#
# COMPACT_ATOMS: atom_id res chain seq x y z
N MET A 1 -26.81 1.46 -31.58
CA MET A 1 -26.06 2.51 -30.85
C MET A 1 -24.89 1.96 -30.01
N GLY A 2 -24.83 0.66 -29.67
CA GLY A 2 -23.85 0.12 -28.70
C GLY A 2 -22.46 -0.26 -29.25
N ASP A 3 -22.35 -0.72 -30.49
CA ASP A 3 -21.08 -1.34 -30.96
C ASP A 3 -19.95 -0.34 -31.22
N ARG A 4 -20.25 0.84 -31.77
CA ARG A 4 -19.24 1.90 -31.95
C ARG A 4 -18.76 2.49 -30.62
N LEU A 5 -19.67 2.66 -29.65
CA LEU A 5 -19.32 3.12 -28.31
C LEU A 5 -18.44 2.08 -27.60
N ARG A 6 -18.81 0.79 -27.69
CA ARG A 6 -18.03 -0.33 -27.15
C ARG A 6 -16.64 -0.40 -27.75
N GLN A 7 -16.51 -0.28 -29.07
CA GLN A 7 -15.22 -0.29 -29.75
C GLN A 7 -14.35 0.91 -29.36
N GLY A 8 -14.96 2.08 -29.20
CA GLY A 8 -14.29 3.27 -28.65
C GLY A 8 -13.77 3.03 -27.22
N VAL A 9 -14.62 2.52 -26.33
CA VAL A 9 -14.25 2.23 -24.93
C VAL A 9 -13.13 1.19 -24.85
N VAL A 10 -13.22 0.08 -25.58
CA VAL A 10 -12.18 -0.96 -25.59
C VAL A 10 -10.84 -0.41 -26.10
N THR A 11 -10.87 0.41 -27.15
CA THR A 11 -9.65 1.01 -27.70
C THR A 11 -9.01 1.98 -26.69
N VAL A 12 -9.82 2.85 -26.07
CA VAL A 12 -9.34 3.82 -25.07
C VAL A 12 -8.76 3.11 -23.85
N PHE A 13 -9.49 2.18 -23.26
CA PHE A 13 -9.01 1.44 -22.08
C PHE A 13 -7.81 0.55 -22.40
N GLY A 14 -7.75 -0.06 -23.58
CA GLY A 14 -6.60 -0.85 -24.03
C GLY A 14 -5.33 0.00 -24.18
N VAL A 15 -5.42 1.14 -24.86
CA VAL A 15 -4.30 2.09 -25.00
C VAL A 15 -3.88 2.62 -23.63
N ALA A 16 -4.83 2.97 -22.78
CA ALA A 16 -4.56 3.44 -21.42
C ALA A 16 -3.85 2.36 -20.58
N LEU A 17 -4.25 1.09 -20.70
CA LEU A 17 -3.62 -0.04 -20.01
C LEU A 17 -2.16 -0.22 -20.44
N CYS A 18 -1.88 -0.16 -21.75
CA CYS A 18 -0.51 -0.24 -22.25
C CYS A 18 0.35 0.94 -21.80
N LEU A 19 -0.18 2.16 -21.82
CA LEU A 19 0.56 3.34 -21.33
C LEU A 19 0.81 3.24 -19.83
N PHE A 20 -0.20 2.81 -19.07
CA PHE A 20 -0.10 2.61 -17.63
C PHE A 20 0.99 1.60 -17.27
N THR A 21 1.04 0.44 -17.94
CA THR A 21 2.07 -0.57 -17.66
C THR A 21 3.46 -0.07 -18.00
N VAL A 22 3.65 0.64 -19.12
CA VAL A 22 4.96 1.22 -19.48
C VAL A 22 5.39 2.27 -18.47
N LEU A 23 4.48 3.15 -18.03
CA LEU A 23 4.80 4.23 -17.12
C LEU A 23 5.07 3.74 -15.70
N GLU A 24 4.21 2.90 -15.12
CA GLU A 24 4.39 2.42 -13.74
C GLU A 24 5.55 1.44 -13.61
N MET A 25 5.79 0.57 -14.61
CA MET A 25 6.93 -0.35 -14.54
C MET A 25 8.27 0.37 -14.68
N ASN A 26 8.29 1.51 -15.40
CA ASN A 26 9.51 2.30 -15.58
C ASN A 26 9.68 3.36 -14.48
N TYR A 27 8.58 3.88 -13.93
CA TYR A 27 8.54 4.93 -12.92
C TYR A 27 7.47 4.62 -11.88
N PRO A 28 7.75 3.76 -10.89
CA PRO A 28 6.77 3.39 -9.87
C PRO A 28 6.47 4.59 -8.98
N ARG A 29 5.37 5.30 -9.26
CA ARG A 29 4.94 6.50 -8.53
C ARG A 29 3.79 6.20 -7.58
N LEU A 30 2.89 5.32 -7.99
CA LEU A 30 1.74 4.91 -7.19
C LEU A 30 2.14 3.85 -6.16
N GLN A 31 1.34 3.71 -5.10
CA GLN A 31 1.50 2.56 -4.21
C GLN A 31 1.20 1.26 -4.98
N HIS A 32 1.94 0.18 -4.67
CA HIS A 32 1.79 -1.13 -5.34
C HIS A 32 0.32 -1.63 -5.36
N GLN A 33 -0.43 -1.40 -4.29
CA GLN A 33 -1.85 -1.77 -4.18
C GLN A 33 -2.75 -0.93 -5.08
N SER A 34 -2.50 0.38 -5.16
CA SER A 34 -3.20 1.32 -6.04
C SER A 34 -2.93 1.00 -7.52
N ALA A 35 -1.67 0.70 -7.85
CA ALA A 35 -1.28 0.31 -9.20
C ALA A 35 -1.95 -1.00 -9.65
N LEU A 36 -2.01 -2.01 -8.76
CA LEU A 36 -2.71 -3.26 -9.02
C LEU A 36 -4.23 -3.04 -9.18
N ALA A 37 -4.83 -2.19 -8.36
CA ALA A 37 -6.26 -1.87 -8.45
C ALA A 37 -6.61 -1.19 -9.78
N LEU A 38 -5.79 -0.24 -10.26
CA LEU A 38 -6.00 0.40 -11.57
C LEU A 38 -5.83 -0.59 -12.72
N PHE A 39 -4.83 -1.47 -12.66
CA PHE A 39 -4.61 -2.51 -13.65
C PHE A 39 -5.81 -3.46 -13.74
N ILE A 40 -6.30 -3.93 -12.60
CA ILE A 40 -7.48 -4.80 -12.52
C ILE A 40 -8.73 -4.08 -13.03
N MET A 41 -8.92 -2.80 -12.64
CA MET A 41 -10.05 -2.00 -13.08
C MET A 41 -10.12 -1.89 -14.60
N MET A 42 -9.01 -1.50 -15.23
CA MET A 42 -8.96 -1.33 -16.69
C MET A 42 -9.05 -2.68 -17.42
N GLY A 43 -8.43 -3.74 -16.90
CA GLY A 43 -8.47 -5.08 -17.48
C GLY A 43 -9.84 -5.76 -17.40
N LEU A 44 -10.48 -5.79 -16.23
CA LEU A 44 -11.78 -6.43 -16.05
C LEU A 44 -12.90 -5.68 -16.77
N VAL A 45 -12.83 -4.35 -16.85
CA VAL A 45 -13.78 -3.56 -17.66
C VAL A 45 -13.69 -3.95 -19.14
N ILE A 46 -12.48 -4.12 -19.68
CA ILE A 46 -12.32 -4.62 -21.06
C ILE A 46 -12.89 -6.03 -21.18
N CYS A 47 -12.60 -6.94 -20.23
CA CYS A 47 -13.11 -8.31 -20.26
C CYS A 47 -14.64 -8.37 -20.30
N PHE A 48 -15.33 -7.66 -19.41
CA PHE A 48 -16.81 -7.65 -19.38
C PHE A 48 -17.43 -6.97 -20.60
N LEU A 49 -16.77 -5.96 -21.17
CA LEU A 49 -17.27 -5.30 -22.37
C LEU A 49 -17.02 -6.11 -23.65
N VAL A 50 -15.91 -6.87 -23.72
CA VAL A 50 -15.55 -7.64 -24.92
C VAL A 50 -16.23 -9.00 -24.96
N ASN A 51 -16.25 -9.73 -23.84
CA ASN A 51 -16.73 -11.10 -23.79
C ASN A 51 -17.94 -11.23 -22.86
N PRO A 52 -19.15 -11.55 -23.38
CA PRO A 52 -20.33 -11.70 -22.53
C PRO A 52 -20.14 -12.88 -21.57
N PHE A 53 -20.61 -12.73 -20.33
CA PHE A 53 -20.43 -13.73 -19.26
C PHE A 53 -20.93 -15.15 -19.61
N HIS A 54 -21.76 -15.31 -20.64
CA HIS A 54 -22.24 -16.62 -21.09
C HIS A 54 -22.44 -16.70 -22.62
N GLU A 55 -21.59 -17.47 -23.32
CA GLU A 55 -21.59 -17.60 -24.80
C GLU A 55 -22.93 -18.10 -25.37
N LYS A 56 -23.65 -18.98 -24.68
CA LYS A 56 -24.87 -19.62 -25.20
C LYS A 56 -26.13 -18.74 -25.15
N LEU A 57 -26.07 -17.59 -24.48
CA LEU A 57 -27.22 -16.68 -24.26
C LEU A 57 -26.97 -15.26 -24.81
N ALA A 58 -25.94 -15.09 -25.63
CA ALA A 58 -25.44 -13.80 -26.16
C ALA A 58 -26.47 -12.97 -26.97
N GLY A 59 -27.60 -13.56 -27.34
CA GLY A 59 -28.69 -12.87 -28.04
C GLY A 59 -29.54 -11.96 -27.15
N TRP A 60 -29.51 -12.13 -25.82
CA TRP A 60 -30.43 -11.44 -24.92
C TRP A 60 -29.87 -10.09 -24.45
N LYS A 61 -30.64 -9.02 -24.66
CA LYS A 61 -30.27 -7.65 -24.22
C LYS A 61 -30.07 -7.56 -22.70
N SER A 62 -30.73 -8.42 -21.92
CA SER A 62 -30.59 -8.50 -20.46
C SER A 62 -29.20 -8.92 -20.01
N LEU A 63 -28.54 -9.85 -20.72
CA LEU A 63 -27.19 -10.29 -20.37
C LEU A 63 -26.15 -9.18 -20.52
N ARG A 64 -26.34 -8.31 -21.52
CA ARG A 64 -25.47 -7.12 -21.71
C ARG A 64 -25.63 -6.08 -20.60
N ILE A 65 -26.82 -5.99 -20.00
CA ILE A 65 -27.06 -5.13 -18.83
C ILE A 65 -26.30 -5.70 -17.62
N VAL A 66 -26.27 -7.03 -17.47
CA VAL A 66 -25.48 -7.69 -16.42
C VAL A 66 -23.99 -7.41 -16.58
N ASP A 67 -23.44 -7.53 -17.78
CA ASP A 67 -22.03 -7.23 -18.06
C ASP A 67 -21.70 -5.74 -17.74
N ALA A 68 -22.60 -4.82 -18.07
CA ALA A 68 -22.45 -3.40 -17.73
C ALA A 68 -22.53 -3.12 -16.22
N ILE A 69 -23.40 -3.84 -15.49
CA ILE A 69 -23.48 -3.76 -14.01
C ILE A 69 -22.19 -4.28 -13.37
N LEU A 70 -21.65 -5.40 -13.88
CA LEU A 70 -20.38 -5.96 -13.41
C LEU A 70 -19.22 -4.99 -13.64
N ALA A 71 -19.12 -4.40 -14.85
CA ALA A 71 -18.13 -3.39 -15.15
C ALA A 71 -18.25 -2.16 -14.23
N LEU A 72 -19.46 -1.68 -13.97
CA LEU A 72 -19.71 -0.59 -13.04
C LEU A 72 -19.30 -0.95 -11.61
N GLY A 73 -19.62 -2.17 -11.16
CA GLY A 73 -19.20 -2.68 -9.85
C GLY A 73 -17.68 -2.72 -9.68
N VAL A 74 -16.95 -3.14 -10.73
CA VAL A 74 -15.48 -3.09 -10.74
C VAL A 74 -14.97 -1.66 -10.64
N VAL A 75 -15.52 -0.73 -11.42
CA VAL A 75 -15.11 0.68 -11.38
C VAL A 75 -15.35 1.31 -10.01
N LEU A 76 -16.51 1.05 -9.40
CA LEU A 76 -16.83 1.57 -8.07
C LEU A 76 -15.93 0.97 -6.99
N SER A 77 -15.73 -0.35 -6.99
CA SER A 77 -14.90 -1.03 -5.99
C SER A 77 -13.42 -0.67 -6.11
N CYS A 78 -12.84 -0.79 -7.30
CA CYS A 78 -11.42 -0.47 -7.52
C CYS A 78 -11.18 1.04 -7.43
N GLY A 79 -12.12 1.86 -7.91
CA GLY A 79 -12.07 3.32 -7.75
C GLY A 79 -12.06 3.71 -6.28
N TYR A 80 -12.92 3.11 -5.46
CA TYR A 80 -12.92 3.36 -4.01
C TYR A 80 -11.57 3.03 -3.37
N VAL A 81 -10.92 1.93 -3.75
CA VAL A 81 -9.58 1.59 -3.25
C VAL A 81 -8.56 2.67 -3.61
N VAL A 82 -8.53 3.13 -4.87
CA VAL A 82 -7.59 4.19 -5.30
C VAL A 82 -7.83 5.50 -4.55
N PHE A 83 -9.09 5.91 -4.40
CA PHE A 83 -9.46 7.12 -3.66
C PHE A 83 -9.03 7.06 -2.18
N GLN A 84 -9.10 5.90 -1.55
CA GLN A 84 -8.71 5.75 -0.15
C GLN A 84 -7.20 5.54 0.06
N MET A 85 -6.44 5.26 -0.99
CA MET A 85 -5.02 4.95 -0.91
C MET A 85 -4.14 6.14 -1.31
N GLU A 86 -4.54 6.89 -2.35
CA GLU A 86 -3.67 7.92 -2.91
C GLU A 86 -3.68 9.20 -2.07
N PRO A 87 -2.51 9.80 -1.78
CA PRO A 87 -2.39 11.01 -0.98
C PRO A 87 -3.09 12.21 -1.63
N MET A 88 -3.40 12.14 -2.93
CA MET A 88 -4.16 13.19 -3.61
C MET A 88 -5.59 13.35 -3.06
N PHE A 89 -6.17 12.29 -2.50
CA PHE A 89 -7.55 12.27 -2.03
C PHE A 89 -7.63 12.26 -0.49
N GLN A 90 -6.59 12.75 0.19
CA GLN A 90 -6.46 12.77 1.64
C GLN A 90 -7.70 13.33 2.37
N ASP A 91 -8.30 14.38 1.84
CA ASP A 91 -9.47 15.03 2.45
C ASP A 91 -10.72 14.15 2.45
N TRP A 92 -10.76 13.13 1.59
CA TRP A 92 -11.90 12.22 1.40
C TRP A 92 -11.67 10.85 2.03
N TRP A 93 -10.56 10.69 2.76
CA TRP A 93 -10.23 9.43 3.40
C TRP A 93 -11.22 9.12 4.52
N ALA A 94 -11.77 7.90 4.48
CA ALA A 94 -12.68 7.43 5.52
C ALA A 94 -11.90 7.23 6.82
N GLY A 95 -11.99 8.23 7.72
CA GLY A 95 -11.31 8.22 9.02
C GLY A 95 -9.88 8.78 9.02
N GLY A 96 -9.55 9.67 8.08
CA GLY A 96 -8.37 10.56 8.15
C GLY A 96 -6.99 9.90 7.95
N GLU A 97 -6.94 8.61 7.64
CA GLU A 97 -5.71 7.86 7.32
C GLU A 97 -5.98 6.97 6.10
N SER A 98 -4.95 6.72 5.29
CA SER A 98 -5.06 5.94 4.04
C SER A 98 -5.49 4.50 4.32
N LEU A 99 -6.22 3.85 3.41
CA LEU A 99 -6.63 2.45 3.57
C LEU A 99 -5.44 1.52 3.80
N GLY A 100 -4.27 1.85 3.25
CA GLY A 100 -3.03 1.08 3.36
C GLY A 100 -2.45 1.16 4.77
N ASP A 101 -2.54 2.33 5.39
CA ASP A 101 -2.12 2.54 6.78
C ASP A 101 -3.15 2.01 7.79
N ARG A 102 -4.40 1.77 7.35
CA ARG A 102 -5.46 1.18 8.18
C ARG A 102 -5.41 -0.36 8.23
N ALA A 103 -4.72 -0.99 7.28
CA ALA A 103 -4.64 -2.44 7.14
C ALA A 103 -3.67 -3.05 8.17
N GLY A 104 -4.02 -2.88 9.44
CA GLY A 104 -3.30 -3.39 10.59
C GLY A 104 -3.82 -2.63 11.79
N SER A 105 -4.25 -3.35 12.83
CA SER A 105 -4.46 -2.73 14.15
C SER A 105 -3.08 -2.39 14.73
N GLU A 106 -2.39 -1.44 14.10
CA GLU A 106 -1.00 -1.14 14.38
C GLU A 106 -0.98 -0.24 15.62
N THR A 107 -0.62 -0.84 16.75
CA THR A 107 -0.32 -0.05 17.94
C THR A 107 0.98 0.69 17.68
N ARG A 108 0.87 1.99 17.38
CA ARG A 108 2.04 2.87 17.29
C ARG A 108 2.83 2.73 18.59
N THR A 109 4.08 2.32 18.45
CA THR A 109 4.98 2.12 19.58
C THR A 109 5.93 3.30 19.64
N ASP A 110 5.93 3.98 20.77
CA ASP A 110 6.85 5.09 21.02
C ASP A 110 8.18 4.51 21.47
N VAL A 111 9.22 4.77 20.69
CA VAL A 111 10.57 4.33 20.97
C VAL A 111 11.45 5.53 21.28
N ILE A 112 12.02 5.54 22.47
CA ILE A 112 12.79 6.67 23.00
C ILE A 112 14.26 6.26 23.10
N ILE A 113 15.14 7.04 22.45
CA ILE A 113 16.59 6.87 22.52
C ILE A 113 17.20 8.20 22.99
N GLY A 114 17.68 8.22 24.23
CA GLY A 114 18.14 9.45 24.87
C GLY A 114 17.00 10.48 24.94
N ALA A 115 17.16 11.61 24.25
CA ALA A 115 16.16 12.68 24.17
C ALA A 115 15.27 12.63 22.90
N LYS A 116 15.49 11.65 22.01
CA LYS A 116 14.73 11.53 20.76
C LYS A 116 13.62 10.49 20.91
N THR A 117 12.42 10.83 20.43
CA THR A 117 11.28 9.91 20.35
C THR A 117 10.98 9.62 18.89
N PHE A 118 10.86 8.34 18.57
CA PHE A 118 10.51 7.82 17.25
C PHE A 118 9.19 7.06 17.36
N LYS A 119 8.30 7.27 16.39
CA LYS A 119 7.06 6.50 16.27
C LYS A 119 7.30 5.38 15.27
N LEU A 120 7.28 4.14 15.75
CA LEU A 120 7.38 2.95 14.92
C LEU A 120 6.01 2.30 14.78
N PHE A 121 5.80 1.66 13.64
CA PHE A 121 4.60 0.87 13.39
C PHE A 121 4.84 -0.60 13.74
N THR A 122 3.84 -1.26 14.33
CA THR A 122 3.98 -2.65 14.79
C THR A 122 3.25 -3.61 13.88
N ASN A 123 3.96 -4.65 13.42
CA ASN A 123 3.40 -5.72 12.61
C ASN A 123 3.93 -7.08 13.09
N LEU A 124 3.01 -7.97 13.46
CA LEU A 124 3.31 -9.35 13.91
C LEU A 124 4.41 -9.45 14.98
N GLY A 125 4.50 -8.45 15.87
CA GLY A 125 5.49 -8.40 16.96
C GLY A 125 6.82 -7.72 16.62
N HIS A 126 6.97 -7.21 15.40
CA HIS A 126 8.11 -6.38 14.99
C HIS A 126 7.72 -4.90 14.93
N ALA A 127 8.68 -4.01 15.12
CA ALA A 127 8.49 -2.57 15.01
C ALA A 127 9.33 -2.02 13.85
N PHE A 128 8.69 -1.31 12.93
CA PHE A 128 9.30 -0.82 11.70
C PHE A 128 9.23 0.71 11.62
N ALA A 129 10.21 1.31 10.94
CA ALA A 129 10.22 2.74 10.65
C ALA A 129 9.42 3.05 9.39
N VAL A 130 8.63 4.13 9.42
CA VAL A 130 7.69 4.52 8.35
C VAL A 130 8.40 4.80 7.03
N ASP A 131 9.63 5.32 7.09
CA ASP A 131 10.39 5.74 5.92
C ASP A 131 11.90 5.56 6.12
N GLN A 132 12.66 5.52 5.01
CA GLN A 132 14.12 5.34 5.04
C GLN A 132 14.87 6.46 5.79
N LYS A 133 14.35 7.69 5.79
CA LYS A 133 14.99 8.82 6.48
C LYS A 133 14.82 8.67 8.00
N THR A 134 13.65 8.25 8.46
CA THR A 134 13.38 7.90 9.86
C THR A 134 14.19 6.69 10.28
N ASP A 135 14.29 5.65 9.45
CA ASP A 135 15.11 4.46 9.73
C ASP A 135 16.59 4.83 9.94
N LYS A 136 17.17 5.61 9.01
CA LYS A 136 18.55 6.09 9.15
C LYS A 136 18.75 6.94 10.41
N ALA A 137 17.82 7.85 10.69
CA ALA A 137 17.88 8.68 11.89
C ALA A 137 17.74 7.87 13.19
N PHE A 138 16.95 6.79 13.15
CA PHE A 138 16.75 5.85 14.24
C PHE A 138 18.02 5.03 14.51
N VAL A 139 18.62 4.43 13.48
CA VAL A 139 19.89 3.69 13.60
C VAL A 139 21.00 4.61 14.11
N ASP A 140 21.12 5.82 13.57
CA ASP A 140 22.10 6.80 14.02
C ASP A 140 21.89 7.20 15.50
N ALA A 141 20.63 7.25 15.95
CA ALA A 141 20.32 7.47 17.36
C ALA A 141 20.74 6.26 18.21
N MET A 142 20.54 5.03 17.74
CA MET A 142 20.97 3.82 18.44
C MET A 142 22.50 3.69 18.53
N ILE A 143 23.23 4.08 17.48
CA ILE A 143 24.71 4.08 17.47
C ILE A 143 25.27 5.03 18.54
N ARG A 144 24.63 6.20 18.72
CA ARG A 144 25.07 7.23 19.69
C ARG A 144 24.43 7.10 21.07
N GLY A 145 23.36 6.32 21.18
CA GLY A 145 22.57 6.16 22.39
C GLY A 145 23.15 5.09 23.33
N ALA A 146 22.82 5.21 24.61
CA ALA A 146 23.20 4.22 25.62
C ALA A 146 22.06 3.27 26.00
N ARG A 147 20.81 3.74 25.90
CA ARG A 147 19.59 2.98 26.24
C ARG A 147 18.48 3.27 25.24
N LEU A 148 17.69 2.25 24.97
CA LEU A 148 16.50 2.26 24.12
C LEU A 148 15.30 1.92 25.00
N VAL A 149 14.29 2.78 25.07
CA VAL A 149 13.05 2.53 25.82
C VAL A 149 11.92 2.38 24.83
N VAL A 150 11.26 1.22 24.84
CA VAL A 150 10.16 0.87 23.95
C VAL A 150 8.87 0.87 24.77
N LYS A 151 7.92 1.73 24.40
CA LYS A 151 6.60 1.80 25.03
C LYS A 151 5.54 1.32 24.04
N GLY A 152 4.90 0.20 24.36
CA GLY A 152 3.88 -0.41 23.52
C GLY A 152 2.71 -0.94 24.33
N THR A 153 1.70 -1.44 23.62
CA THR A 153 0.57 -2.14 24.24
C THR A 153 0.59 -3.59 23.78
N SER A 154 0.66 -4.53 24.71
CA SER A 154 0.58 -5.97 24.43
C SER A 154 -0.78 -6.33 23.81
N SER A 155 -0.85 -7.45 23.09
CA SER A 155 -2.11 -8.02 22.58
C SER A 155 -3.17 -8.24 23.67
N ARG A 156 -2.74 -8.36 24.94
CA ARG A 156 -3.62 -8.46 26.13
C ARG A 156 -4.10 -7.10 26.66
N GLY A 157 -3.80 -5.99 26.00
CA GLY A 157 -4.16 -4.63 26.41
C GLY A 157 -3.26 -4.01 27.48
N THR A 158 -2.22 -4.71 27.92
CA THR A 158 -1.29 -4.21 28.94
C THR A 158 -0.28 -3.24 28.34
N LYS A 159 -0.14 -2.04 28.90
CA LYS A 159 0.94 -1.12 28.53
C LYS A 159 2.27 -1.66 29.05
N THR A 160 3.22 -1.91 28.16
CA THR A 160 4.56 -2.37 28.50
C THR A 160 5.57 -1.26 28.26
N THR A 161 6.64 -1.26 29.06
CA THR A 161 7.77 -0.35 28.90
C THR A 161 9.04 -1.17 29.04
N ASP A 162 9.65 -1.50 27.92
CA ASP A 162 10.83 -2.34 27.85
C ASP A 162 12.06 -1.45 27.66
N THR A 163 13.11 -1.68 28.45
CA THR A 163 14.35 -0.91 28.34
C THR A 163 15.50 -1.83 27.93
N TYR A 164 16.09 -1.53 26.79
CA TYR A 164 17.22 -2.26 26.23
C TYR A 164 18.51 -1.43 26.35
N SER A 165 19.61 -2.12 26.67
CA SER A 165 20.94 -1.52 26.66
C SER A 165 21.48 -1.49 25.23
N LEU A 166 22.01 -0.35 24.79
CA LEU A 166 22.67 -0.20 23.49
C LEU A 166 24.19 -0.38 23.58
N LYS A 167 24.69 -0.86 24.72
CA LYS A 167 26.12 -1.13 24.91
C LYS A 167 26.58 -2.20 23.92
N GLY A 168 27.49 -1.83 23.03
CA GLY A 168 28.01 -2.72 21.99
C GLY A 168 27.28 -2.65 20.65
N PHE A 169 26.17 -1.92 20.55
CA PHE A 169 25.41 -1.78 19.30
C PHE A 169 26.28 -1.20 18.16
N SER A 170 27.04 -0.14 18.44
CA SER A 170 27.94 0.47 17.45
C SER A 170 29.01 -0.51 16.93
N ALA A 171 29.56 -1.36 17.80
CA ALA A 171 30.56 -2.35 17.41
C ALA A 171 29.94 -3.45 16.53
N ALA A 172 28.76 -3.96 16.92
CA ALA A 172 28.02 -4.94 16.14
C ALA A 172 27.62 -4.38 14.76
N PHE A 173 27.10 -3.14 14.71
CA PHE A 173 26.69 -2.49 13.48
C PHE A 173 27.88 -2.32 12.50
N LYS A 174 29.05 -1.89 12.99
CA LYS A 174 30.27 -1.81 12.18
C LYS A 174 30.75 -3.17 11.68
N ALA A 175 30.66 -4.21 12.52
CA ALA A 175 31.04 -5.57 12.12
C ALA A 175 30.15 -6.10 10.99
N ILE A 176 28.84 -5.86 11.07
CA ILE A 176 27.87 -6.21 10.02
C ILE A 176 28.16 -5.44 8.72
N GLY A 177 28.37 -4.13 8.79
CA GLY A 177 28.71 -3.32 7.62
C GLY A 177 29.98 -3.82 6.91
N LYS A 178 31.00 -4.22 7.68
CA LYS A 178 32.22 -4.83 7.14
C LYS A 178 31.96 -6.17 6.46
N ALA A 179 31.15 -7.05 7.07
CA ALA A 179 30.81 -8.36 6.51
C ALA A 179 30.00 -8.24 5.20
N CYS A 180 29.05 -7.31 5.16
CA CYS A 180 28.16 -7.10 4.02
C CYS A 180 28.72 -6.13 2.96
N LYS A 181 29.93 -5.58 3.16
CA LYS A 181 30.58 -4.57 2.29
C LYS A 181 29.71 -3.31 2.06
N VAL A 182 28.88 -2.96 3.04
CA VAL A 182 28.02 -1.77 2.99
C VAL A 182 28.68 -0.69 3.85
N LYS A 183 28.90 0.49 3.27
CA LYS A 183 29.52 1.65 3.95
C LYS A 183 28.47 2.52 4.61
#